data_AF-A0A6M0G7C9-F1
#
_entry.id   AF-A0A6M0G7C9-F1
#
_cell.length_a   1.000
_cell.length_b   1.000
_cell.length_c   1.000
_cell.angle_alpha   90.00
_cell.angle_beta   90.00
_cell.angle_gamma   90.00
#
_symmetry.space_group_name_H-M   'P 1'
#
loop_
_entity.id
_entity.type
_entity.pdbx_description
1 polymer ?
#
loop_
_entity_poly.entity_id
_entity_poly.type
_entity_poly.pdbx_seq_one_letter_code
_entity_poly.pdbx_strand_id
1 'polypeptide(L)'
;MTKSRMRSQELPSLLTQSFRAKFQAYQSDPSLAPLYMLGDAVEVLKELPNESIDVCLTSPPYWGKREYDAGGIGLEADFHEYLENLSLVFAEVQRVLKHSGSFWLNIGDAYKNKNLLGLPWRIALSLTDKQGWTLRNSIIWHKVKGGLDNSKDRLRNIHENMFHFVKSPQGYYYDIDGIRSAPRKAKVVNGTVVSATGVTGIRYKRKIELSTELSEVEKENAYSVLEEVLQQVANGEISDFRMVIRGQHRTTHSNSQKVSGRAKELNEKGFYFLKYHPQGSKPSDVWEILPEDTQKRQLHFAPYPIDLCKIPLAATCPPDGIVLDPFCGTGTTMLAAQLFGRKSCGIDICQDYLELAKARSESVL
;
A
#
# COMPACT_ATOMS: atom_id res chain seq x y z
N MET A 1 -6.92 55.61 -16.89
CA MET A 1 -7.64 54.94 -18.00
C MET A 1 -7.90 53.51 -17.60
N THR A 2 -9.17 53.21 -17.37
CA THR A 2 -9.69 52.03 -16.67
C THR A 2 -10.15 51.00 -17.72
N LYS A 3 -9.63 49.78 -17.66
CA LYS A 3 -10.22 48.59 -18.30
C LYS A 3 -10.37 47.54 -17.19
N SER A 4 -11.42 47.68 -16.37
CA SER A 4 -12.69 46.96 -16.50
C SER A 4 -12.50 45.45 -16.47
N ARG A 5 -12.69 44.89 -15.26
CA ARG A 5 -12.90 43.48 -14.95
C ARG A 5 -13.97 42.91 -15.88
N MET A 6 -13.60 41.97 -16.74
CA MET A 6 -14.59 41.11 -17.38
C MET A 6 -15.13 40.13 -16.35
N ARG A 7 -16.45 40.13 -16.27
CA ARG A 7 -17.32 39.43 -15.35
C ARG A 7 -17.15 37.91 -15.48
N SER A 8 -17.22 37.27 -14.32
CA SER A 8 -17.86 35.97 -14.08
C SER A 8 -18.78 35.56 -15.23
N GLN A 9 -18.30 34.68 -16.10
CA GLN A 9 -19.18 33.86 -16.91
C GLN A 9 -19.77 32.80 -15.99
N GLU A 10 -21.08 32.84 -15.87
CA GLU A 10 -21.92 31.90 -15.15
C GLU A 10 -21.58 30.47 -15.60
N LEU A 11 -21.10 29.63 -14.67
CA LEU A 11 -21.15 28.18 -14.87
C LEU A 11 -22.63 27.80 -15.05
N PRO A 12 -22.99 27.04 -16.10
CA PRO A 12 -24.36 26.62 -16.32
C PRO A 12 -24.90 25.88 -15.10
N SER A 13 -26.15 26.17 -14.76
CA SER A 13 -26.96 25.65 -13.65
C SER A 13 -27.21 24.14 -13.69
N LEU A 14 -26.15 23.32 -13.62
CA LEU A 14 -26.18 21.87 -13.39
C LEU A 14 -26.16 21.50 -11.89
N LEU A 15 -26.13 22.49 -11.01
CA LEU A 15 -26.15 22.35 -9.55
C LEU A 15 -27.58 22.15 -9.04
N THR A 16 -28.09 20.93 -9.08
CA THR A 16 -29.05 20.39 -8.08
C THR A 16 -29.25 18.88 -8.30
N GLN A 17 -28.16 18.12 -8.43
CA GLN A 17 -28.19 16.72 -8.05
C GLN A 17 -27.13 16.53 -6.99
N SER A 18 -27.56 16.43 -5.73
CA SER A 18 -26.67 16.23 -4.60
C SER A 18 -25.80 14.99 -4.84
N PHE A 19 -24.48 15.12 -4.66
CA PHE A 19 -23.53 14.01 -4.76
C PHE A 19 -23.93 12.87 -3.82
N ARG A 20 -24.55 13.22 -2.67
CA ARG A 20 -25.14 12.25 -1.75
C ARG A 20 -26.14 11.32 -2.44
N ALA A 21 -27.11 11.87 -3.17
CA ALA A 21 -28.16 11.07 -3.80
C ALA A 21 -27.59 10.15 -4.89
N LYS A 22 -26.64 10.67 -5.70
CA LYS A 22 -25.93 9.88 -6.71
C LYS A 22 -25.15 8.73 -6.08
N PHE A 23 -24.42 9.02 -5.00
CA PHE A 23 -23.63 8.01 -4.30
C PHE A 23 -24.52 6.95 -3.64
N GLN A 24 -25.63 7.35 -3.00
CA GLN A 24 -26.58 6.40 -2.41
C GLN A 24 -27.22 5.48 -3.46
N ALA A 25 -27.61 6.02 -4.62
CA ALA A 25 -28.09 5.20 -5.73
C ALA A 25 -27.02 4.21 -6.20
N TYR A 26 -25.77 4.68 -6.34
CA TYR A 26 -24.63 3.85 -6.71
C TYR A 26 -24.34 2.70 -5.72
N GLN A 27 -24.51 2.94 -4.42
CA GLN A 27 -24.37 1.89 -3.41
C GLN A 27 -25.34 0.73 -3.64
N SER A 28 -26.56 1.03 -4.09
CA SER A 28 -27.59 0.01 -4.38
C SER A 28 -27.51 -0.61 -5.78
N ASP A 29 -26.76 -0.01 -6.70
CA ASP A 29 -26.63 -0.48 -8.09
C ASP A 29 -25.75 -1.74 -8.17
N PRO A 30 -26.17 -2.86 -8.78
CA PRO A 30 -25.31 -4.04 -8.93
C PRO A 30 -24.11 -3.82 -9.87
N SER A 31 -24.11 -2.75 -10.67
CA SER A 31 -23.04 -2.41 -11.61
C SER A 31 -21.71 -2.13 -10.89
N LEU A 32 -20.62 -2.62 -11.49
CA LEU A 32 -19.25 -2.30 -11.10
C LEU A 32 -18.68 -1.11 -11.88
N ALA A 33 -19.46 -0.50 -12.78
CA ALA A 33 -19.05 0.71 -13.48
C ALA A 33 -18.69 1.81 -12.45
N PRO A 34 -17.55 2.50 -12.57
CA PRO A 34 -17.17 3.51 -11.59
C PRO A 34 -18.11 4.73 -11.59
N LEU A 35 -18.35 5.30 -10.40
CA LEU A 35 -19.03 6.58 -10.25
C LEU A 35 -18.04 7.74 -10.34
N TYR A 36 -18.18 8.61 -11.34
CA TYR A 36 -17.36 9.82 -11.48
C TYR A 36 -18.10 11.08 -11.02
N MET A 37 -17.42 11.94 -10.26
CA MET A 37 -17.97 13.17 -9.71
C MET A 37 -17.06 14.35 -10.05
N LEU A 38 -17.59 15.30 -10.85
CA LEU A 38 -16.90 16.54 -11.19
C LEU A 38 -17.03 17.55 -10.05
N GLY A 39 -15.91 17.96 -9.46
CA GLY A 39 -15.89 19.00 -8.44
C GLY A 39 -14.64 19.02 -7.60
N ASP A 40 -14.55 20.02 -6.72
CA ASP A 40 -13.50 20.09 -5.69
C ASP A 40 -13.62 18.90 -4.72
N ALA A 41 -12.48 18.29 -4.40
CA ALA A 41 -12.43 17.09 -3.57
C ALA A 41 -13.08 17.31 -2.19
N VAL A 42 -12.81 18.43 -1.53
CA VAL A 42 -13.37 18.71 -0.19
C VAL A 42 -14.88 18.89 -0.29
N GLU A 43 -15.35 19.69 -1.25
CA GLU A 43 -16.78 20.00 -1.41
C GLU A 43 -17.60 18.75 -1.76
N VAL A 44 -17.09 17.92 -2.68
CA VAL A 44 -17.75 16.65 -3.03
C VAL A 44 -17.75 15.68 -1.84
N LEU A 45 -16.62 15.54 -1.13
CA LEU A 45 -16.53 14.63 0.00
C LEU A 45 -17.49 15.01 1.13
N LYS A 46 -17.66 16.30 1.44
CA LYS A 46 -18.61 16.79 2.47
C LYS A 46 -20.04 16.30 2.25
N GLU A 47 -20.44 16.09 1.00
CA GLU A 47 -21.78 15.56 0.68
C GLU A 47 -21.91 14.06 0.91
N LEU A 48 -20.81 13.30 0.79
CA LEU A 48 -20.81 11.84 0.94
C LEU A 48 -21.14 11.43 2.40
N PRO A 49 -21.90 10.34 2.62
CA PRO A 49 -22.21 9.86 3.96
C PRO A 49 -20.96 9.44 4.74
N ASN A 50 -20.98 9.59 6.07
CA ASN A 50 -19.96 9.03 6.95
C ASN A 50 -19.88 7.50 6.76
N GLU A 51 -18.69 6.94 6.98
CA GLU A 51 -18.49 5.49 7.07
C GLU A 51 -19.11 4.69 5.90
N SER A 52 -18.95 5.21 4.69
CA SER A 52 -19.56 4.68 3.47
C SER A 52 -18.56 4.14 2.45
N ILE A 53 -17.26 4.36 2.67
CA ILE A 53 -16.15 3.92 1.83
C ILE A 53 -15.29 2.89 2.56
N ASP A 54 -14.78 1.87 1.86
CA ASP A 54 -13.92 0.84 2.44
C ASP A 54 -12.44 1.16 2.25
N VAL A 55 -12.06 1.68 1.08
CA VAL A 55 -10.67 2.02 0.77
C VAL A 55 -10.62 3.39 0.11
N CYS A 56 -9.72 4.26 0.55
CA CYS A 56 -9.27 5.40 -0.22
C CYS A 56 -7.89 5.07 -0.78
N LEU A 57 -7.70 5.12 -2.10
CA LEU A 57 -6.42 4.91 -2.77
C LEU A 57 -6.20 6.07 -3.72
N THR A 58 -5.17 6.87 -3.47
CA THR A 58 -4.99 8.12 -4.21
C THR A 58 -3.54 8.53 -4.36
N SER A 59 -3.32 9.42 -5.32
CA SER A 59 -2.08 10.18 -5.46
C SER A 59 -2.46 11.63 -5.77
N PRO A 60 -2.33 12.55 -4.81
CA PRO A 60 -2.72 13.94 -5.03
C PRO A 60 -1.81 14.62 -6.05
N PRO A 61 -2.23 15.76 -6.63
CA PRO A 61 -1.34 16.64 -7.37
C PRO A 61 -0.07 16.98 -6.58
N TYR A 62 1.12 16.75 -7.14
CA TYR A 62 2.38 17.05 -6.43
C TYR A 62 2.74 18.53 -6.51
N TRP A 63 3.07 19.11 -5.35
CA TRP A 63 3.43 20.52 -5.22
C TRP A 63 4.54 20.96 -6.20
N GLY A 64 4.25 21.97 -7.01
CA GLY A 64 5.19 22.61 -7.93
C GLY A 64 5.71 21.70 -9.05
N LYS A 65 5.03 20.58 -9.35
CA LYS A 65 5.46 19.63 -10.40
C LYS A 65 4.75 19.82 -11.73
N ARG A 66 3.53 20.35 -11.74
CA ARG A 66 2.71 20.54 -12.94
C ARG A 66 1.77 21.72 -12.78
N GLU A 67 1.53 22.43 -13.87
CA GLU A 67 0.37 23.30 -14.02
C GLU A 67 -0.76 22.43 -14.58
N TYR A 68 -1.85 22.28 -13.83
CA TYR A 68 -3.06 21.64 -14.31
C TYR A 68 -3.97 22.73 -14.86
N ASP A 69 -4.53 22.53 -16.06
CA ASP A 69 -5.34 23.54 -16.76
C ASP A 69 -6.56 24.02 -15.95
N ALA A 70 -7.01 23.21 -14.98
CA ALA A 70 -8.14 23.49 -14.09
C ALA A 70 -7.76 24.15 -12.74
N GLY A 71 -6.47 24.39 -12.47
CA GLY A 71 -6.00 24.91 -11.17
C GLY A 71 -5.97 23.85 -10.05
N GLY A 72 -6.13 24.27 -8.80
CA GLY A 72 -6.30 23.38 -7.64
C GLY A 72 -5.04 23.16 -6.79
N ILE A 73 -5.10 22.12 -5.94
CA ILE A 73 -4.03 21.71 -5.03
C ILE A 73 -2.74 21.42 -5.82
N GLY A 74 -1.59 21.79 -5.25
CA GLY A 74 -0.26 21.59 -5.85
C GLY A 74 0.31 22.86 -6.51
N LEU A 75 -0.48 23.93 -6.63
CA LEU A 75 -0.10 25.22 -7.19
C LEU A 75 0.12 26.31 -6.14
N GLU A 76 0.02 25.96 -4.86
CA GLU A 76 0.21 26.90 -3.75
C GLU A 76 1.62 27.52 -3.78
N ALA A 77 1.73 28.78 -3.40
CA ALA A 77 3.03 29.47 -3.36
C ALA A 77 3.95 28.91 -2.27
N ASP A 78 3.37 28.40 -1.19
CA ASP A 78 4.08 27.74 -0.10
C ASP A 78 3.63 26.30 0.11
N PHE A 79 4.59 25.43 0.40
CA PHE A 79 4.31 24.01 0.59
C PHE A 79 3.57 23.73 1.91
N HIS A 80 3.59 24.65 2.88
CA HIS A 80 2.79 24.53 4.08
C HIS A 80 1.29 24.64 3.78
N GLU A 81 0.90 25.60 2.93
CA GLU A 81 -0.48 25.76 2.47
C GLU A 81 -0.94 24.51 1.69
N TYR A 82 -0.08 23.97 0.82
CA TYR A 82 -0.31 22.68 0.16
C TYR A 82 -0.58 21.53 1.15
N LEU A 83 0.25 21.41 2.21
CA LEU A 83 0.07 20.37 3.23
C LEU A 83 -1.23 20.57 4.04
N GLU A 84 -1.61 21.82 4.30
CA GLU A 84 -2.87 22.17 4.97
C GLU A 84 -4.08 21.82 4.11
N ASN A 85 -4.07 22.17 2.82
CA ASN A 85 -5.13 21.84 1.87
C ASN A 85 -5.30 20.31 1.72
N LEU A 86 -4.20 19.56 1.61
CA LEU A 86 -4.26 18.10 1.64
C LEU A 86 -4.83 17.55 2.95
N SER A 87 -4.45 18.15 4.07
CA SER A 87 -4.96 17.75 5.38
C SER A 87 -6.48 17.93 5.47
N LEU A 88 -7.05 18.99 4.88
CA LEU A 88 -8.50 19.20 4.83
C LEU A 88 -9.21 18.10 4.03
N VAL A 89 -8.67 17.72 2.87
CA VAL A 89 -9.21 16.59 2.07
C VAL A 89 -9.13 15.29 2.86
N PHE A 90 -7.99 15.02 3.51
CA PHE A 90 -7.79 13.77 4.23
C PHE A 90 -8.58 13.67 5.54
N ALA A 91 -8.98 14.79 6.14
CA ALA A 91 -9.95 14.79 7.23
C ALA A 91 -11.32 14.30 6.75
N GLU A 92 -11.77 14.74 5.57
CA GLU A 92 -13.01 14.26 4.98
C GLU A 92 -12.91 12.79 4.52
N VAL A 93 -11.75 12.36 3.98
CA VAL A 93 -11.47 10.94 3.70
C VAL A 93 -11.61 10.10 4.97
N GLN A 94 -11.08 10.57 6.11
CA GLN A 94 -11.22 9.87 7.40
C GLN A 94 -12.68 9.70 7.82
N ARG A 95 -13.51 10.73 7.59
CA ARG A 95 -14.93 10.74 7.93
C ARG A 95 -15.74 9.76 7.08
N VAL A 96 -15.50 9.75 5.77
CA VAL A 96 -16.25 8.87 4.85
C VAL A 96 -15.77 7.43 4.89
N LEU A 97 -14.54 7.15 5.33
CA LEU A 97 -14.07 5.79 5.54
C LEU A 97 -14.80 5.11 6.70
N LYS A 98 -15.24 3.87 6.46
CA LYS A 98 -15.72 2.95 7.49
C LYS A 98 -14.67 2.78 8.58
N HIS A 99 -15.09 2.43 9.80
CA HIS A 99 -14.16 2.12 10.88
C HIS A 99 -13.11 1.06 10.47
N SER A 100 -13.53 0.07 9.67
CA SER A 100 -12.65 -0.98 9.15
C SER A 100 -11.80 -0.56 7.94
N GLY A 101 -11.96 0.67 7.44
CA GLY A 101 -11.42 1.11 6.17
C GLY A 101 -9.93 1.48 6.20
N SER A 102 -9.32 1.48 5.01
CA SER A 102 -7.91 1.82 4.82
C SER A 102 -7.73 3.00 3.88
N PHE A 103 -6.70 3.81 4.14
CA PHE A 103 -6.28 4.91 3.30
C PHE A 103 -4.86 4.69 2.79
N TRP A 104 -4.68 4.68 1.47
CA TRP A 104 -3.42 4.52 0.78
C TRP A 104 -3.06 5.80 0.02
N LEU A 105 -1.94 6.41 0.41
CA LEU A 105 -1.47 7.68 -0.13
C LEU A 105 -0.14 7.50 -0.84
N ASN A 106 -0.12 7.61 -2.17
CA ASN A 106 1.11 7.72 -2.95
C ASN A 106 1.50 9.19 -3.14
N ILE A 107 2.70 9.58 -2.68
CA ILE A 107 3.17 10.95 -2.78
C ILE A 107 4.68 11.04 -2.99
N GLY A 108 5.07 11.86 -3.97
CA GLY A 108 6.45 12.19 -4.28
C GLY A 108 6.94 13.43 -3.53
N ASP A 109 8.27 13.58 -3.46
CA ASP A 109 8.88 14.75 -2.82
C ASP A 109 9.19 15.88 -3.82
N ALA A 110 9.44 17.05 -3.28
CA ALA A 110 9.85 18.24 -4.02
C ALA A 110 11.11 18.87 -3.43
N TYR A 111 11.79 19.65 -4.26
CA TYR A 111 12.94 20.44 -3.86
C TYR A 111 12.60 21.93 -3.91
N LYS A 112 13.02 22.69 -2.90
CA LYS A 112 12.98 24.16 -2.90
C LYS A 112 14.34 24.69 -2.47
N ASN A 113 14.95 25.55 -3.29
CA ASN A 113 16.28 26.12 -3.02
C ASN A 113 17.35 25.04 -2.71
N LYS A 114 17.39 23.97 -3.52
CA LYS A 114 18.26 22.78 -3.34
C LYS A 114 18.02 21.93 -2.08
N ASN A 115 17.03 22.25 -1.26
CA ASN A 115 16.65 21.43 -0.11
C ASN A 115 15.56 20.43 -0.49
N LEU A 116 15.75 19.17 -0.13
CA LEU A 116 14.69 18.17 -0.17
C LEU A 116 13.67 18.52 0.93
N LEU A 117 12.41 18.71 0.57
CA LEU A 117 11.41 19.22 1.50
C LEU A 117 10.92 18.18 2.49
N GLY A 118 10.93 16.89 2.13
CA GLY A 118 10.37 15.83 2.96
C GLY A 118 8.84 15.84 2.97
N LEU A 119 8.20 16.32 1.90
CA LEU A 119 6.73 16.47 1.84
C LEU A 119 5.98 15.18 2.19
N PRO A 120 6.38 13.98 1.71
CA PRO A 120 5.72 12.73 2.06
C PRO A 120 5.65 12.49 3.59
N TRP A 121 6.75 12.69 4.29
CA TRP A 121 6.81 12.48 5.73
C TRP A 121 6.13 13.61 6.51
N ARG A 122 6.20 14.86 6.01
CA ARG A 122 5.50 15.99 6.64
C ARG A 122 3.99 15.77 6.67
N ILE A 123 3.40 15.33 5.55
CA ILE A 123 1.96 15.03 5.53
C ILE A 123 1.65 13.82 6.41
N ALA A 124 2.43 12.74 6.32
CA ALA A 124 2.19 11.53 7.11
C ALA A 124 2.22 11.78 8.63
N LEU A 125 3.17 12.58 9.10
CA LEU A 125 3.26 12.99 10.50
C LEU A 125 2.10 13.93 10.88
N SER A 126 1.77 14.91 10.03
CA SER A 126 0.62 15.79 10.28
C SER A 126 -0.69 15.02 10.44
N LEU A 127 -0.93 14.02 9.58
CA LEU A 127 -2.09 13.14 9.66
C LEU A 127 -2.11 12.31 10.96
N THR A 128 -0.95 11.79 11.37
CA THR A 128 -0.84 10.99 12.61
C THR A 128 -1.05 11.87 13.85
N ASP A 129 -0.33 12.98 13.93
CA ASP A 129 -0.24 13.81 15.14
C ASP A 129 -1.48 14.70 15.34
N LYS A 130 -2.10 15.17 14.24
CA LYS A 130 -3.21 16.14 14.30
C LYS A 130 -4.58 15.55 14.01
N GLN A 131 -4.66 14.49 13.22
CA GLN A 131 -5.94 13.86 12.83
C GLN A 131 -6.12 12.45 13.42
N GLY A 132 -5.13 11.94 14.16
CA GLY A 132 -5.25 10.64 14.84
C GLY A 132 -5.22 9.44 13.88
N TRP A 133 -4.71 9.59 12.66
CA TRP A 133 -4.48 8.45 11.78
C TRP A 133 -3.45 7.50 12.37
N THR A 134 -3.66 6.19 12.19
CA THR A 134 -2.64 5.19 12.50
C THR A 134 -1.88 4.83 11.23
N LEU A 135 -0.59 5.18 11.16
CA LEU A 135 0.30 4.73 10.09
C LEU A 135 0.71 3.26 10.30
N ARG A 136 0.35 2.39 9.35
CA ARG A 136 0.65 0.95 9.39
C ARG A 136 1.93 0.60 8.63
N ASN A 137 2.12 1.20 7.45
CA ASN A 137 3.28 0.97 6.62
C ASN A 137 3.72 2.25 5.89
N SER A 138 5.04 2.41 5.77
CA SER A 138 5.68 3.31 4.82
C SER A 138 6.32 2.44 3.74
N ILE A 139 5.70 2.38 2.58
CA ILE A 139 6.15 1.58 1.44
C ILE A 139 7.04 2.44 0.55
N ILE A 140 8.15 1.87 0.09
CA ILE A 140 9.00 2.47 -0.94
C ILE A 140 8.60 1.90 -2.29
N TRP A 141 7.98 2.73 -3.14
CA TRP A 141 7.82 2.38 -4.54
C TRP A 141 9.10 2.72 -5.30
N HIS A 142 9.91 1.69 -5.57
CA HIS A 142 11.09 1.77 -6.44
C HIS A 142 10.65 1.72 -7.91
N LYS A 143 10.87 2.81 -8.63
CA LYS A 143 10.44 2.97 -10.03
C LYS A 143 11.27 2.18 -11.04
N VAL A 144 12.35 1.50 -10.61
CA VAL A 144 13.33 0.73 -11.39
C VAL A 144 14.07 1.55 -12.46
N LYS A 145 13.35 2.16 -13.41
CA LYS A 145 13.82 3.11 -14.43
C LYS A 145 13.29 4.51 -14.12
N GLY A 146 13.95 5.23 -13.20
CA GLY A 146 13.63 6.64 -12.93
C GLY A 146 13.83 7.55 -14.16
N GLY A 147 13.35 8.79 -14.13
CA GLY A 147 13.70 9.81 -15.14
C GLY A 147 15.18 10.19 -15.06
N LEU A 148 15.79 10.64 -16.15
CA LEU A 148 17.18 11.13 -16.13
C LEU A 148 17.32 12.28 -15.12
N ASP A 149 18.37 12.25 -14.30
CA ASP A 149 18.67 13.30 -13.33
C ASP A 149 20.09 13.79 -13.56
N ASN A 150 20.21 15.06 -13.96
CA ASN A 150 21.49 15.71 -14.29
C ASN A 150 22.06 16.49 -13.09
N SER A 151 21.44 16.42 -11.91
CA SER A 151 21.98 17.08 -10.71
C SER A 151 23.38 16.52 -10.39
N LYS A 152 24.34 17.41 -10.15
CA LYS A 152 25.74 17.06 -9.82
C LYS A 152 26.02 17.02 -8.32
N ASP A 153 25.09 17.53 -7.51
CA ASP A 153 25.25 17.80 -6.09
C ASP A 153 24.31 16.96 -5.20
N ARG A 154 23.64 15.94 -5.77
CA ARG A 154 22.81 14.97 -5.03
C ARG A 154 22.63 13.67 -5.81
N LEU A 155 22.14 12.64 -5.12
CA LEU A 155 21.73 11.38 -5.74
C LEU A 155 20.42 11.54 -6.51
N ARG A 156 20.26 10.71 -7.54
CA ARG A 156 19.04 10.59 -8.32
C ARG A 156 17.91 10.00 -7.48
N ASN A 157 16.75 10.65 -7.49
CA ASN A 157 15.54 10.09 -6.88
C ASN A 157 14.88 9.07 -7.83
N ILE A 158 14.81 7.81 -7.38
CA ILE A 158 14.23 6.69 -8.14
C ILE A 158 13.05 6.04 -7.42
N HIS A 159 12.52 6.68 -6.38
CA HIS A 159 11.43 6.12 -5.59
C HIS A 159 10.44 7.18 -5.12
N GLU A 160 9.23 6.73 -4.80
CA GLU A 160 8.17 7.49 -4.14
C GLU A 160 7.74 6.76 -2.87
N ASN A 161 7.08 7.47 -1.95
CA ASN A 161 6.50 6.86 -0.77
C ASN A 161 5.04 6.56 -1.03
N MET A 162 4.61 5.38 -0.59
CA MET A 162 3.21 5.03 -0.46
C MET A 162 2.93 4.70 1.00
N PHE A 163 2.01 5.42 1.63
CA PHE A 163 1.67 5.21 3.03
C PHE A 163 0.35 4.47 3.17
N HIS A 164 0.28 3.53 4.11
CA HIS A 164 -0.96 2.86 4.51
C HIS A 164 -1.40 3.38 5.88
N PHE A 165 -2.52 4.09 5.91
CA PHE A 165 -3.17 4.57 7.12
C PHE A 165 -4.47 3.82 7.39
N VAL A 166 -4.84 3.76 8.67
CA VAL A 166 -6.12 3.24 9.14
C VAL A 166 -6.66 4.15 10.25
N LYS A 167 -7.98 4.13 10.50
CA LYS A 167 -8.61 4.90 11.59
C LYS A 167 -8.21 4.35 12.97
N SER A 168 -8.04 3.04 13.08
CA SER A 168 -7.72 2.34 14.34
C SER A 168 -6.75 1.19 14.07
N PRO A 169 -5.76 0.94 14.96
CA PRO A 169 -4.85 -0.20 14.82
C PRO A 169 -5.54 -1.56 15.04
N GLN A 170 -6.77 -1.59 15.56
CA GLN A 170 -7.59 -2.79 15.71
C GLN A 170 -8.88 -2.67 14.90
N GLY A 171 -9.31 -3.77 14.28
CA GLY A 171 -10.61 -3.87 13.61
C GLY A 171 -10.66 -3.41 12.14
N TYR A 172 -9.54 -3.00 11.55
CA TYR A 172 -9.47 -2.74 10.11
C TYR A 172 -9.42 -4.04 9.29
N TYR A 173 -10.04 -4.02 8.12
CA TYR A 173 -10.03 -5.15 7.20
C TYR A 173 -8.63 -5.29 6.59
N TYR A 174 -8.06 -6.50 6.67
CA TYR A 174 -6.75 -6.81 6.09
C TYR A 174 -6.64 -8.29 5.72
N ASP A 175 -6.83 -8.62 4.44
CA ASP A 175 -6.60 -9.95 3.88
C ASP A 175 -5.12 -10.14 3.54
N ILE A 176 -4.33 -10.54 4.55
CA ILE A 176 -2.92 -10.84 4.35
C ILE A 176 -2.69 -12.06 3.46
N ASP A 177 -3.61 -13.02 3.49
CA ASP A 177 -3.46 -14.29 2.81
C ASP A 177 -3.68 -14.12 1.30
N GLY A 178 -4.62 -13.26 0.91
CA GLY A 178 -4.86 -12.85 -0.48
C GLY A 178 -3.69 -12.13 -1.16
N ILE A 179 -2.68 -11.67 -0.41
CA ILE A 179 -1.49 -11.00 -0.95
C ILE A 179 -0.17 -11.75 -0.72
N ARG A 180 -0.18 -12.99 -0.23
CA ARG A 180 1.07 -13.75 -0.05
C ARG A 180 1.67 -14.19 -1.37
N SER A 181 3.00 -14.16 -1.44
CA SER A 181 3.74 -14.79 -2.53
C SER A 181 3.76 -16.30 -2.31
N ALA A 182 3.26 -17.05 -3.29
CA ALA A 182 3.18 -18.51 -3.23
C ALA A 182 4.55 -19.14 -2.88
N PRO A 183 4.60 -20.07 -1.93
CA PRO A 183 5.84 -20.73 -1.58
C PRO A 183 6.26 -21.68 -2.70
N ARG A 184 7.57 -21.92 -2.82
CA ARG A 184 8.05 -23.06 -3.61
C ARG A 184 7.52 -24.34 -2.93
N LYS A 185 7.04 -25.32 -3.71
CA LYS A 185 6.51 -26.56 -3.14
C LYS A 185 7.64 -27.44 -2.61
N ALA A 186 7.44 -28.03 -1.43
CA ALA A 186 8.27 -29.11 -0.92
C ALA A 186 8.21 -30.32 -1.86
N LYS A 187 9.28 -31.12 -1.91
CA LYS A 187 9.37 -32.32 -2.76
C LYS A 187 9.83 -33.50 -1.91
N VAL A 188 9.29 -34.69 -2.19
CA VAL A 188 9.84 -35.94 -1.67
C VAL A 188 10.88 -36.45 -2.66
N VAL A 189 12.12 -36.57 -2.22
CA VAL A 189 13.22 -37.11 -3.03
C VAL A 189 13.80 -38.31 -2.28
N ASN A 190 13.71 -39.51 -2.88
CA ASN A 190 14.19 -40.76 -2.28
C ASN A 190 13.67 -41.01 -0.85
N GLY A 191 12.37 -40.78 -0.61
CA GLY A 191 11.74 -40.95 0.71
C GLY A 191 12.05 -39.86 1.74
N THR A 192 12.89 -38.88 1.40
CA THR A 192 13.22 -37.74 2.27
C THR A 192 12.41 -36.51 1.88
N VAL A 193 11.80 -35.85 2.87
CA VAL A 193 11.12 -34.56 2.69
C VAL A 193 12.18 -33.47 2.50
N VAL A 194 12.13 -32.81 1.34
CA VAL A 194 12.95 -31.66 1.00
C VAL A 194 12.05 -30.43 1.00
N SER A 195 12.36 -29.46 1.88
CA SER A 195 11.56 -28.24 1.99
C SER A 195 11.67 -27.35 0.74
N ALA A 196 10.84 -26.30 0.68
CA ALA A 196 10.81 -25.30 -0.39
C ALA A 196 12.18 -24.67 -0.73
N THR A 197 13.06 -24.51 0.28
CA THR A 197 14.42 -23.96 0.13
C THR A 197 15.51 -25.03 -0.01
N GLY A 198 15.12 -26.31 -0.17
CA GLY A 198 16.07 -27.41 -0.31
C GLY A 198 16.62 -27.93 1.01
N VAL A 199 16.02 -27.54 2.15
CA VAL A 199 16.48 -27.95 3.47
C VAL A 199 16.00 -29.36 3.74
N THR A 200 16.96 -30.26 3.95
CA THR A 200 16.72 -31.60 4.47
C THR A 200 16.94 -31.62 5.97
N GLY A 201 16.20 -32.48 6.67
CA GLY A 201 16.46 -32.76 8.09
C GLY A 201 17.91 -33.19 8.34
N ILE A 202 18.53 -33.86 7.36
CA ILE A 202 19.91 -34.39 7.43
C ILE A 202 20.92 -33.31 7.83
N ARG A 203 20.85 -32.11 7.24
CA ARG A 203 21.79 -31.03 7.56
C ARG A 203 21.66 -30.60 9.03
N TYR A 204 20.44 -30.52 9.54
CA TYR A 204 20.20 -30.12 10.92
C TYR A 204 20.50 -31.23 11.91
N LYS A 205 20.18 -32.49 11.59
CA LYS A 205 20.61 -33.66 12.35
C LYS A 205 22.12 -33.64 12.62
N ARG A 206 22.92 -33.51 11.55
CA ARG A 206 24.38 -33.41 11.66
C ARG A 206 24.84 -32.21 12.49
N LYS A 207 24.14 -31.06 12.42
CA LYS A 207 24.46 -29.88 13.23
C LYS A 207 24.15 -30.06 14.71
N ILE A 208 23.08 -30.78 15.04
CA ILE A 208 22.71 -31.13 16.42
C ILE A 208 23.78 -32.07 16.98
N GLU A 209 24.11 -33.13 16.23
CA GLU A 209 25.12 -34.13 16.60
C GLU A 209 26.47 -33.50 16.94
N LEU A 210 26.97 -32.65 16.04
CA LEU A 210 28.28 -32.00 16.14
C LEU A 210 28.28 -30.77 17.06
N SER A 211 27.15 -30.41 17.67
CA SER A 211 27.10 -29.24 18.54
C SER A 211 27.84 -29.49 19.85
N THR A 212 28.81 -28.62 20.15
CA THR A 212 29.50 -28.57 21.46
C THR A 212 28.74 -27.71 22.48
N GLU A 213 27.73 -26.98 22.03
CA GLU A 213 26.98 -25.99 22.83
C GLU A 213 25.68 -26.55 23.41
N LEU A 214 25.26 -27.73 22.94
CA LEU A 214 24.06 -28.43 23.43
C LEU A 214 24.48 -29.58 24.35
N SER A 215 23.82 -29.69 25.49
CA SER A 215 23.84 -30.91 26.31
C SER A 215 23.20 -32.09 25.58
N GLU A 216 23.47 -33.32 26.01
CA GLU A 216 22.88 -34.52 25.40
C GLU A 216 21.34 -34.51 25.47
N VAL A 217 20.78 -34.03 26.59
CA VAL A 217 19.33 -33.84 26.75
C VAL A 217 18.78 -32.80 25.77
N GLU A 218 19.48 -31.68 25.56
CA GLU A 218 19.08 -30.69 24.56
C GLU A 218 19.19 -31.24 23.13
N LYS A 219 20.17 -32.11 22.84
CA LYS A 219 20.30 -32.77 21.53
C LYS A 219 19.15 -33.73 21.27
N GLU A 220 18.80 -34.58 22.22
CA GLU A 220 17.65 -35.49 22.12
C GLU A 220 16.35 -34.73 21.86
N ASN A 221 16.11 -33.67 22.64
CA ASN A 221 14.97 -32.77 22.44
C ASN A 221 15.00 -32.10 21.06
N ALA A 222 16.16 -31.63 20.61
CA ALA A 222 16.33 -31.02 19.31
C ALA A 222 16.00 -31.97 18.15
N TYR A 223 16.38 -33.25 18.27
CA TYR A 223 16.02 -34.29 17.31
C TYR A 223 14.52 -34.55 17.27
N SER A 224 13.88 -34.72 18.44
CA SER A 224 12.43 -34.97 18.51
C SER A 224 11.65 -33.83 17.84
N VAL A 225 11.96 -32.58 18.19
CA VAL A 225 11.27 -31.41 17.62
C VAL A 225 11.57 -31.26 16.12
N LEU A 226 12.78 -31.61 15.66
CA LEU A 226 13.10 -31.60 14.24
C LEU A 226 12.24 -32.60 13.44
N GLU A 227 12.01 -33.81 13.95
CA GLU A 227 11.13 -34.78 13.30
C GLU A 227 9.69 -34.30 13.25
N GLU A 228 9.17 -33.72 14.34
CA GLU A 228 7.84 -33.10 14.35
C GLU A 228 7.72 -32.01 13.28
N VAL A 229 8.72 -31.12 13.17
CA VAL A 229 8.73 -30.06 12.17
C VAL A 229 8.80 -30.61 10.74
N LEU A 230 9.58 -31.67 10.50
CA LEU A 230 9.61 -32.33 9.20
C LEU A 230 8.25 -32.95 8.84
N GLN A 231 7.54 -33.52 9.81
CA GLN A 231 6.19 -34.03 9.61
C GLN A 231 5.20 -32.92 9.29
N GLN A 232 5.30 -31.76 9.96
CA GLN A 232 4.47 -30.59 9.63
C GLN A 232 4.70 -30.10 8.19
N VAL A 233 5.94 -30.12 7.70
CA VAL A 233 6.23 -29.82 6.28
C VAL A 233 5.60 -30.89 5.37
N ALA A 234 5.72 -32.16 5.72
CA ALA A 234 5.16 -33.27 4.94
C ALA A 234 3.62 -33.18 4.82
N ASN A 235 2.95 -32.76 5.91
CA ASN A 235 1.51 -32.57 5.97
C ASN A 235 1.04 -31.26 5.31
N GLY A 236 1.96 -30.37 4.91
CA GLY A 236 1.64 -29.07 4.34
C GLY A 236 1.16 -28.02 5.37
N GLU A 237 1.33 -28.29 6.66
CA GLU A 237 0.99 -27.34 7.75
C GLU A 237 1.94 -26.13 7.74
N ILE A 238 3.18 -26.33 7.30
CA ILE A 238 4.17 -25.27 7.07
C ILE A 238 4.87 -25.50 5.73
N SER A 239 5.29 -24.40 5.07
CA SER A 239 5.94 -24.52 3.75
C SER A 239 7.44 -24.82 3.85
N ASP A 240 8.08 -24.38 4.93
CA ASP A 240 9.50 -24.52 5.16
C ASP A 240 9.85 -24.25 6.64
N PHE A 241 11.10 -24.45 7.01
CA PHE A 241 11.63 -24.05 8.31
C PHE A 241 13.12 -23.69 8.26
N ARG A 242 13.57 -22.93 9.26
CA ARG A 242 14.98 -22.81 9.61
C ARG A 242 15.17 -23.11 11.09
N MET A 243 16.09 -24.00 11.40
CA MET A 243 16.55 -24.22 12.76
C MET A 243 17.75 -23.32 13.07
N VAL A 244 17.73 -22.72 14.26
CA VAL A 244 18.84 -21.97 14.84
C VAL A 244 19.28 -22.71 16.10
N ILE A 245 20.59 -22.98 16.20
CA ILE A 245 21.22 -23.65 17.34
C ILE A 245 22.16 -22.66 18.02
N ARG A 246 22.15 -22.66 19.36
CA ARG A 246 23.01 -21.84 20.21
C ARG A 246 24.49 -22.00 19.79
N GLY A 247 25.19 -20.87 19.68
CA GLY A 247 26.61 -20.79 19.30
C GLY A 247 26.94 -21.08 17.83
N GLN A 248 26.02 -21.57 17.00
CA GLN A 248 26.32 -21.89 15.58
C GLN A 248 25.97 -20.77 14.59
N HIS A 249 25.16 -19.79 15.00
CA HIS A 249 24.67 -18.72 14.13
C HIS A 249 24.72 -17.37 14.83
N ARG A 250 25.16 -16.30 14.12
CA ARG A 250 24.87 -14.93 14.55
C ARG A 250 23.36 -14.71 14.50
N THR A 251 22.77 -14.45 15.66
CA THR A 251 21.36 -14.13 15.80
C THR A 251 21.06 -12.76 15.18
N THR A 252 19.91 -12.62 14.53
CA THR A 252 19.42 -11.33 13.98
C THR A 252 18.49 -10.60 14.94
N HIS A 253 18.25 -11.18 16.12
CA HIS A 253 17.44 -10.59 17.18
C HIS A 253 18.34 -10.16 18.35
N SER A 254 17.83 -9.29 19.21
CA SER A 254 18.52 -8.92 20.45
C SER A 254 18.89 -10.17 21.25
N ASN A 255 20.07 -10.14 21.88
CA ASN A 255 20.54 -11.18 22.81
C ASN A 255 19.89 -11.07 24.19
N SER A 256 19.14 -9.99 24.46
CA SER A 256 18.46 -9.80 25.73
C SER A 256 17.16 -10.64 25.79
N GLN A 257 17.10 -11.54 26.78
CA GLN A 257 15.92 -12.36 27.04
C GLN A 257 14.71 -11.54 27.49
N LYS A 258 14.91 -10.31 27.98
CA LYS A 258 13.82 -9.41 28.37
C LYS A 258 13.00 -8.93 27.17
N VAL A 259 13.60 -8.87 25.99
CA VAL A 259 13.00 -8.27 24.78
C VAL A 259 12.90 -9.24 23.60
N SER A 260 13.45 -10.45 23.73
CA SER A 260 13.42 -11.47 22.67
C SER A 260 13.05 -12.83 23.24
N GLY A 261 11.84 -13.30 22.93
CA GLY A 261 11.43 -14.69 23.21
C GLY A 261 12.38 -15.71 22.60
N ARG A 262 12.99 -15.39 21.45
CA ARG A 262 13.98 -16.27 20.80
C ARG A 262 15.30 -16.35 21.56
N ALA A 263 15.73 -15.25 22.20
CA ALA A 263 16.90 -15.29 23.07
C ALA A 263 16.62 -16.14 24.31
N LYS A 264 15.39 -16.07 24.84
CA LYS A 264 14.93 -16.92 25.93
C LYS A 264 14.91 -18.39 25.52
N GLU A 265 14.32 -18.73 24.37
CA GLU A 265 14.32 -20.11 23.83
C GLU A 265 15.73 -20.66 23.58
N LEU A 266 16.66 -19.86 23.01
CA LEU A 266 18.05 -20.30 22.85
C LEU A 266 18.73 -20.59 24.18
N ASN A 267 18.45 -19.80 25.22
CA ASN A 267 19.05 -20.00 26.53
C ASN A 267 18.47 -21.25 27.22
N GLU A 268 17.15 -21.42 27.18
CA GLU A 268 16.46 -22.49 27.90
C GLU A 268 16.53 -23.84 27.19
N LYS A 269 16.46 -23.86 25.85
CA LYS A 269 16.36 -25.09 25.04
C LYS A 269 17.59 -25.37 24.18
N GLY A 270 18.44 -24.36 23.97
CA GLY A 270 19.60 -24.45 23.07
C GLY A 270 19.29 -24.27 21.59
N PHE A 271 18.01 -24.25 21.18
CA PHE A 271 17.61 -24.07 19.78
C PHE A 271 16.22 -23.44 19.66
N TYR A 272 15.89 -22.96 18.47
CA TYR A 272 14.51 -22.65 18.06
C TYR A 272 14.31 -22.86 16.56
N PHE A 273 13.05 -22.88 16.14
CA PHE A 273 12.64 -23.00 14.74
C PHE A 273 11.93 -21.73 14.26
N LEU A 274 12.33 -21.26 13.07
CA LEU A 274 11.57 -20.31 12.27
C LEU A 274 10.73 -21.12 11.28
N LYS A 275 9.41 -21.17 11.50
CA LYS A 275 8.48 -21.86 10.61
C LYS A 275 7.92 -20.88 9.58
N TYR A 276 7.89 -21.29 8.32
CA TYR A 276 7.36 -20.47 7.23
C TYR A 276 5.89 -20.83 6.96
N HIS A 277 5.07 -19.80 6.73
CA HIS A 277 3.63 -19.95 6.55
C HIS A 277 3.30 -20.85 5.34
N PRO A 278 2.31 -21.74 5.42
CA PRO A 278 1.98 -22.68 4.34
C PRO A 278 1.53 -22.00 3.04
N GLN A 279 0.95 -20.81 3.13
CA GLN A 279 0.57 -20.00 1.96
C GLN A 279 1.67 -19.04 1.48
N GLY A 280 2.88 -19.12 2.06
CA GLY A 280 4.04 -18.35 1.62
C GLY A 280 4.25 -17.01 2.35
N SER A 281 5.20 -16.23 1.84
CA SER A 281 5.68 -15.02 2.52
C SER A 281 4.76 -13.83 2.29
N LYS A 282 4.68 -12.95 3.28
CA LYS A 282 4.08 -11.62 3.10
C LYS A 282 4.88 -10.82 2.06
N PRO A 283 4.25 -9.91 1.32
CA PRO A 283 4.98 -8.94 0.49
C PRO A 283 5.97 -8.11 1.30
N SER A 284 7.03 -7.64 0.64
CA SER A 284 7.91 -6.60 1.17
C SER A 284 7.24 -5.24 1.17
N ASP A 285 7.80 -4.30 1.93
CA ASP A 285 7.46 -2.87 1.93
C ASP A 285 8.33 -2.06 0.96
N VAL A 286 9.10 -2.74 0.10
CA VAL A 286 9.78 -2.16 -1.06
C VAL A 286 9.21 -2.81 -2.31
N TRP A 287 8.57 -2.01 -3.16
CA TRP A 287 7.88 -2.48 -4.36
C TRP A 287 8.61 -2.01 -5.61
N GLU A 288 9.01 -2.95 -6.44
CA GLU A 288 9.63 -2.66 -7.73
C GLU A 288 8.56 -2.69 -8.82
N ILE A 289 8.07 -1.51 -9.20
CA ILE A 289 7.00 -1.36 -10.17
C ILE A 289 7.44 -0.31 -11.19
N LEU A 290 7.35 -0.64 -12.47
CA LEU A 290 7.70 0.29 -13.55
C LEU A 290 6.61 1.37 -13.70
N PRO A 291 6.98 2.66 -13.84
CA PRO A 291 6.03 3.71 -14.21
C PRO A 291 5.33 3.42 -15.54
N GLU A 292 4.10 3.94 -15.68
CA GLU A 292 3.35 3.90 -16.94
C GLU A 292 4.10 4.64 -18.04
N ASP A 293 4.08 4.08 -19.26
CA ASP A 293 4.61 4.79 -20.43
C ASP A 293 3.67 5.95 -20.79
N THR A 294 4.20 7.17 -20.69
CA THR A 294 3.50 8.42 -20.96
C THR A 294 3.94 9.07 -22.29
N GLN A 295 4.89 8.48 -23.02
CA GLN A 295 5.53 9.11 -24.19
C GLN A 295 4.61 9.32 -25.40
N LYS A 296 3.42 8.68 -25.43
CA LYS A 296 2.47 8.75 -26.57
C LYS A 296 1.19 9.53 -26.28
N ARG A 297 1.08 10.26 -25.16
CA ARG A 297 -0.20 10.86 -24.72
C ARG A 297 -0.27 12.35 -25.09
N GLN A 298 -1.43 12.77 -25.63
CA GLN A 298 -1.69 14.18 -26.02
C GLN A 298 -1.97 15.10 -24.82
N LEU A 299 -2.27 14.56 -23.63
CA LEU A 299 -2.59 15.32 -22.42
C LEU A 299 -1.54 15.08 -21.32
N HIS A 300 -1.19 16.13 -20.57
CA HIS A 300 -0.14 16.13 -19.55
C HIS A 300 -0.59 15.56 -18.19
N PHE A 301 -1.07 14.31 -18.14
CA PHE A 301 -1.38 13.60 -16.89
C PHE A 301 -0.28 12.59 -16.49
N ALA A 302 -0.16 12.28 -15.20
CA ALA A 302 0.79 11.30 -14.65
C ALA A 302 0.00 10.24 -13.89
N PRO A 303 -0.60 9.27 -14.60
CA PRO A 303 -1.24 8.17 -13.91
C PRO A 303 -0.12 7.33 -13.28
N TYR A 304 -0.30 6.98 -12.02
CA TYR A 304 0.53 5.93 -11.44
C TYR A 304 0.13 4.57 -12.03
N PRO A 305 1.03 3.56 -12.02
CA PRO A 305 0.75 2.22 -12.56
C PRO A 305 -0.38 1.49 -11.87
N ILE A 306 -1.15 0.73 -12.65
CA ILE A 306 -2.21 -0.14 -12.11
C ILE A 306 -1.69 -1.18 -11.10
N ASP A 307 -0.43 -1.58 -11.26
CA ASP A 307 0.24 -2.52 -10.36
C ASP A 307 0.39 -2.00 -8.93
N LEU A 308 0.45 -0.67 -8.73
CA LEU A 308 0.45 -0.08 -7.39
C LEU A 308 -0.89 -0.25 -6.66
N CYS A 309 -1.99 -0.43 -7.39
CA CYS A 309 -3.31 -0.63 -6.81
C CYS A 309 -3.50 -2.06 -6.30
N LYS A 310 -2.77 -3.04 -6.84
CA LYS A 310 -3.05 -4.47 -6.63
C LYS A 310 -3.03 -4.88 -5.17
N ILE A 311 -1.94 -4.58 -4.45
CA ILE A 311 -1.80 -4.92 -3.03
C ILE A 311 -2.81 -4.14 -2.18
N PRO A 312 -2.94 -2.81 -2.30
CA PRO A 312 -3.97 -2.05 -1.57
C PRO A 312 -5.37 -2.64 -1.73
N LEU A 313 -5.79 -2.95 -2.97
CA LEU A 313 -7.12 -3.47 -3.25
C LEU A 313 -7.30 -4.89 -2.69
N ALA A 314 -6.38 -5.80 -2.99
CA ALA A 314 -6.45 -7.18 -2.53
C ALA A 314 -6.43 -7.29 -1.00
N ALA A 315 -5.55 -6.52 -0.34
CA ALA A 315 -5.38 -6.60 1.10
C ALA A 315 -6.48 -5.85 1.86
N THR A 316 -6.95 -4.71 1.36
CA THR A 316 -7.74 -3.78 2.21
C THR A 316 -9.14 -3.48 1.72
N CYS A 317 -9.54 -3.95 0.52
CA CYS A 317 -10.90 -3.79 0.02
C CYS A 317 -11.68 -5.12 0.12
N PRO A 318 -12.73 -5.20 0.97
CA PRO A 318 -13.62 -6.36 1.01
C PRO A 318 -14.23 -6.67 -0.37
N PRO A 319 -14.68 -7.91 -0.63
CA PRO A 319 -15.29 -8.32 -1.91
C PRO A 319 -16.38 -7.40 -2.48
N ASP A 320 -17.21 -6.84 -1.61
CA ASP A 320 -18.32 -5.92 -1.88
C ASP A 320 -17.99 -4.46 -1.55
N GLY A 321 -16.71 -4.16 -1.27
CA GLY A 321 -16.25 -2.85 -0.83
C GLY A 321 -16.25 -1.79 -1.93
N ILE A 322 -16.24 -0.53 -1.49
CA ILE A 322 -16.18 0.65 -2.36
C ILE A 322 -14.84 1.34 -2.21
N VAL A 323 -14.17 1.58 -3.35
CA VAL A 323 -12.88 2.28 -3.43
C VAL A 323 -13.10 3.74 -3.82
N LEU A 324 -12.50 4.68 -3.11
CA LEU A 324 -12.51 6.10 -3.39
C LEU A 324 -11.14 6.56 -3.91
N ASP A 325 -11.15 7.43 -4.91
CA ASP A 325 -10.01 8.28 -5.25
C ASP A 325 -10.46 9.75 -5.35
N PRO A 326 -10.09 10.64 -4.40
CA PRO A 326 -10.48 12.04 -4.43
C PRO A 326 -9.68 12.88 -5.45
N PHE A 327 -8.66 12.29 -6.10
CA PHE A 327 -7.81 12.94 -7.11
C PHE A 327 -7.65 12.00 -8.31
N CYS A 328 -8.79 11.57 -8.84
CA CYS A 328 -8.89 10.36 -9.63
C CYS A 328 -8.23 10.46 -11.02
N GLY A 329 -8.04 11.69 -11.51
CA GLY A 329 -7.43 11.99 -12.79
C GLY A 329 -8.05 11.16 -13.90
N THR A 330 -7.20 10.46 -14.64
CA THR A 330 -7.63 9.62 -15.76
C THR A 330 -8.07 8.22 -15.36
N GLY A 331 -8.32 7.94 -14.08
CA GLY A 331 -9.10 6.78 -13.71
C GLY A 331 -8.34 5.49 -13.35
N THR A 332 -7.03 5.52 -13.08
CA THR A 332 -6.29 4.26 -12.81
C THR A 332 -6.86 3.46 -11.64
N THR A 333 -7.19 4.12 -10.52
CA THR A 333 -7.78 3.46 -9.34
C THR A 333 -9.08 2.77 -9.66
N MET A 334 -9.92 3.43 -10.43
CA MET A 334 -11.26 2.97 -10.81
C MET A 334 -11.15 1.77 -11.75
N LEU A 335 -10.27 1.85 -12.74
CA LEU A 335 -9.92 0.74 -13.61
C LEU A 335 -9.42 -0.48 -12.82
N ALA A 336 -8.51 -0.25 -11.86
CA ALA A 336 -7.98 -1.31 -11.01
C ALA A 336 -9.08 -1.94 -10.15
N ALA A 337 -9.92 -1.12 -9.50
CA ALA A 337 -11.04 -1.59 -8.69
C ALA A 337 -12.00 -2.48 -9.51
N GLN A 338 -12.35 -2.05 -10.73
CA GLN A 338 -13.20 -2.82 -11.63
C GLN A 338 -12.57 -4.17 -12.01
N LEU A 339 -11.27 -4.21 -12.34
CA LEU A 339 -10.55 -5.48 -12.60
C LEU A 339 -10.50 -6.41 -11.40
N PHE A 340 -10.52 -5.87 -10.18
CA PHE A 340 -10.61 -6.64 -8.93
C PHE A 340 -12.05 -7.02 -8.57
N GLY A 341 -13.04 -6.61 -9.37
CA GLY A 341 -14.46 -6.86 -9.09
C GLY A 341 -14.97 -6.03 -7.91
N ARG A 342 -14.54 -4.77 -7.78
CA ARG A 342 -14.93 -3.83 -6.72
C ARG A 342 -15.62 -2.61 -7.28
N LYS A 343 -16.53 -2.05 -6.50
CA LYS A 343 -17.11 -0.73 -6.78
C LYS A 343 -16.08 0.35 -6.56
N SER A 344 -16.20 1.46 -7.28
CA SER A 344 -15.35 2.62 -7.07
C SER A 344 -16.01 3.95 -7.40
N CYS A 345 -15.56 5.00 -6.74
CA CYS A 345 -15.91 6.37 -7.05
C CYS A 345 -14.65 7.26 -7.17
N GLY A 346 -14.63 8.09 -8.21
CA GLY A 346 -13.54 9.01 -8.50
C GLY A 346 -14.04 10.46 -8.49
N ILE A 347 -13.26 11.34 -7.89
CA ILE A 347 -13.49 12.79 -7.90
C ILE A 347 -12.35 13.45 -8.67
N ASP A 348 -12.66 14.38 -9.55
CA ASP A 348 -11.67 15.26 -10.16
C ASP A 348 -12.31 16.62 -10.51
N ILE A 349 -11.51 17.67 -10.53
CA ILE A 349 -11.94 19.01 -10.93
C ILE A 349 -11.98 19.18 -12.45
N CYS A 350 -11.27 18.30 -13.18
CA CYS A 350 -11.11 18.38 -14.63
C CYS A 350 -12.10 17.45 -15.35
N GLN A 351 -13.06 18.03 -16.07
CA GLN A 351 -14.05 17.29 -16.86
C GLN A 351 -13.39 16.36 -17.89
N ASP A 352 -12.37 16.85 -18.62
CA ASP A 352 -11.67 16.07 -19.65
C ASP A 352 -11.00 14.82 -19.06
N TYR A 353 -10.50 14.90 -17.82
CA TYR A 353 -9.91 13.75 -17.13
C TYR A 353 -10.97 12.70 -16.76
N LEU A 354 -12.15 13.14 -16.30
CA LEU A 354 -13.26 12.23 -16.01
C LEU A 354 -13.80 11.55 -17.26
N GLU A 355 -13.86 12.25 -18.39
CA GLU A 355 -14.26 11.66 -19.67
C GLU A 355 -13.29 10.58 -20.14
N LEU A 356 -11.98 10.82 -20.02
CA LEU A 356 -10.96 9.82 -20.31
C LEU A 356 -11.03 8.64 -19.32
N ALA A 357 -11.24 8.91 -18.04
CA ALA A 357 -11.38 7.88 -17.02
C ALA A 357 -12.57 6.95 -17.31
N LYS A 358 -13.69 7.54 -17.71
CA LYS A 358 -14.89 6.81 -18.11
C LYS A 358 -14.63 5.94 -19.35
N ALA A 359 -14.06 6.51 -20.41
CA ALA A 359 -13.73 5.76 -21.63
C ALA A 359 -12.78 4.58 -21.37
N ARG A 360 -11.78 4.75 -20.48
CA ARG A 360 -10.86 3.67 -20.08
C ARG A 360 -11.58 2.53 -19.36
N SER A 361 -12.52 2.85 -18.49
CA SER A 361 -13.26 1.85 -17.70
C SER A 361 -14.31 1.10 -18.54
N GLU A 362 -14.90 1.78 -19.53
CA GLU A 362 -15.83 1.18 -20.49
C GLU A 362 -15.13 0.19 -21.44
N SER A 363 -13.87 0.43 -21.81
CA SER A 363 -13.10 -0.49 -22.68
C SER A 363 -12.73 -1.85 -22.06
N VAL A 364 -13.06 -2.07 -20.79
CA VAL A 364 -12.80 -3.33 -20.06
C VAL A 364 -14.03 -4.24 -20.02
N LEU A 365 -15.21 -3.70 -20.36
CA LEU A 365 -16.45 -4.46 -20.61
C LEU A 365 -16.45 -5.01 -22.04
#